data_AF-A0A958P204-F1
#
_entry.id   AF-A0A958P204-F1
#
_cell.length_a   1.000
_cell.length_b   1.000
_cell.length_c   1.000
_cell.angle_alpha   90.00
_cell.angle_beta   90.00
_cell.angle_gamma   90.00
#
_symmetry.space_group_name_H-M   'P 1'
#
loop_
_entity.id
_entity.type
_entity.pdbx_description
1 polymer ?
#
loop_
_entity_poly.entity_id
_entity_poly.type
_entity_poly.pdbx_seq_one_letter_code
_entity_poly.pdbx_strand_id
1 'polypeptide(L)'
;MLSRKKQSALIFLGISFGTMIYVVVAGLQFGFRNYLTEQLLNNTAHVIIKGSDKNIEADELRPRFYSEETFVKWIVPPAGKRDEAKLENPQGWFDRLQKDPDVVSYAP
;
A
#
# COMPACT_ATOMS: atom_id res chain seq x y z
N MET A 1 16.09 -22.62 36.30
CA MET A 1 14.68 -22.14 36.16
C MET A 1 13.64 -23.09 36.76
N LEU A 2 13.87 -24.41 36.87
CA LEU A 2 12.89 -25.39 37.40
C LEU A 2 12.75 -25.46 38.94
N SER A 3 13.56 -24.74 39.72
CA SER A 3 13.56 -24.83 41.19
C SER A 3 12.43 -24.03 41.86
N ARG A 4 11.99 -22.91 41.28
CA ARG A 4 10.91 -22.04 41.84
C ARG A 4 9.75 -21.87 40.87
N LYS A 5 9.12 -22.99 40.51
CA LYS A 5 8.03 -23.07 39.51
C LYS A 5 6.90 -22.05 39.75
N LYS A 6 6.49 -21.84 41.01
CA LYS A 6 5.42 -20.87 41.36
C LYS A 6 5.82 -19.41 41.12
N GLN A 7 7.07 -19.05 41.44
CA GLN A 7 7.57 -17.69 41.28
C GLN A 7 7.79 -17.34 39.80
N SER A 8 8.35 -18.27 39.03
CA SER A 8 8.50 -18.10 37.58
C SER A 8 7.16 -18.04 36.85
N ALA A 9 6.17 -18.86 37.25
CA ALA A 9 4.83 -18.79 36.69
C ALA A 9 4.14 -17.45 36.97
N LEU A 10 4.30 -16.90 38.20
CA LEU A 10 3.72 -15.60 38.56
C LEU A 10 4.34 -14.44 37.77
N ILE A 11 5.67 -14.45 37.58
CA ILE A 11 6.37 -13.45 36.76
C ILE A 11 5.93 -13.55 35.30
N PHE A 12 5.88 -14.76 34.75
CA PHE A 12 5.46 -14.98 33.37
C PHE A 12 4.01 -14.52 33.13
N LEU A 13 3.12 -14.80 34.08
CA LEU A 13 1.73 -14.35 34.05
C LEU A 13 1.66 -12.81 34.06
N GLY A 14 2.42 -12.15 34.93
CA GLY A 14 2.48 -10.68 34.95
C GLY A 14 2.93 -10.06 33.62
N ILE A 15 3.99 -10.61 33.01
CA ILE A 15 4.49 -10.13 31.71
C ILE A 15 3.47 -10.39 30.60
N SER A 16 2.83 -11.57 30.58
CA SER A 16 1.82 -11.90 29.59
C SER A 16 0.59 -10.99 29.68
N PHE A 17 0.11 -10.67 30.89
CA PHE A 17 -1.01 -9.75 31.07
C PHE A 17 -0.63 -8.31 30.69
N GLY A 18 0.55 -7.85 31.08
CA GLY A 18 1.02 -6.50 30.71
C GLY A 18 1.14 -6.32 29.20
N THR A 19 1.70 -7.31 28.51
CA THR A 19 1.82 -7.30 27.04
C THR A 19 0.46 -7.41 26.36
N MET A 20 -0.46 -8.23 26.88
CA MET A 20 -1.83 -8.34 26.35
C MET A 20 -2.58 -7.01 26.41
N ILE A 21 -2.54 -6.33 27.57
CA ILE A 21 -3.18 -5.02 27.75
C ILE A 21 -2.57 -4.00 26.77
N TYR A 22 -1.24 -3.99 26.64
CA TYR A 22 -0.56 -3.10 25.72
C TYR A 22 -1.00 -3.30 24.27
N VAL A 23 -1.05 -4.55 23.78
CA VAL A 23 -1.48 -4.86 22.42
C VAL A 23 -2.93 -4.44 22.17
N VAL A 24 -3.83 -4.66 23.14
CA VAL A 24 -5.23 -4.23 23.04
C VAL A 24 -5.34 -2.71 22.93
N VAL A 25 -4.64 -1.96 23.79
CA VAL A 25 -4.65 -0.49 23.76
C VAL A 25 -4.05 0.04 22.46
N ALA A 26 -2.95 -0.55 21.99
CA ALA A 26 -2.32 -0.17 20.73
C ALA A 26 -3.26 -0.42 19.53
N GLY A 27 -3.96 -1.55 19.51
CA GLY A 27 -4.95 -1.87 18.48
C GLY A 27 -6.12 -0.88 18.48
N LEU A 28 -6.64 -0.54 19.66
CA LEU A 28 -7.69 0.48 19.80
C LEU A 28 -7.22 1.84 19.27
N GLN A 29 -6.04 2.31 19.69
CA GLN A 29 -5.48 3.58 19.24
C GLN A 29 -5.31 3.64 17.72
N PHE A 30 -4.88 2.54 17.10
CA PHE A 30 -4.76 2.44 15.66
C PHE A 30 -6.14 2.54 14.96
N GLY A 31 -7.14 1.83 15.47
CA GLY A 31 -8.51 1.91 14.96
C GLY A 31 -9.10 3.32 15.06
N PHE A 32 -8.93 3.97 16.22
CA PHE A 32 -9.36 5.37 16.42
C PHE A 32 -8.70 6.33 15.44
N ARG A 33 -7.40 6.16 15.16
CA ARG A 33 -6.70 7.00 14.18
C ARG A 33 -7.30 6.85 12.78
N ASN A 34 -7.60 5.63 12.35
CA ASN A 34 -8.21 5.39 11.04
C ASN A 34 -9.61 6.01 10.96
N TYR A 35 -10.43 5.80 11.99
CA TYR A 35 -11.76 6.40 12.08
C TYR A 35 -11.72 7.93 12.04
N LEU A 36 -10.84 8.56 12.83
CA LEU A 36 -10.69 10.02 12.83
C LEU A 36 -10.15 10.53 11.49
N THR A 37 -9.24 9.79 10.85
CA THR A 37 -8.71 10.14 9.53
C THR A 37 -9.81 10.12 8.49
N GLU A 38 -10.65 9.07 8.46
CA GLU A 38 -11.80 8.97 7.56
C GLU A 38 -12.82 10.08 7.82
N GLN A 39 -13.18 10.33 9.08
CA GLN A 39 -14.14 11.37 9.44
C GLN A 39 -13.62 12.77 9.09
N LEU A 40 -12.35 13.08 9.33
CA LEU A 40 -11.80 14.39 8.99
C LEU A 40 -11.61 14.58 7.47
N LEU A 41 -11.18 13.55 6.75
CA LEU A 41 -11.01 13.63 5.30
C LEU A 41 -12.34 13.64 4.55
N ASN A 42 -13.35 12.91 5.01
CA ASN A 42 -14.62 12.75 4.31
C ASN A 42 -15.71 13.74 4.77
N ASN A 43 -15.50 14.45 5.88
CA ASN A 43 -16.42 15.49 6.38
C ASN A 43 -15.97 16.92 6.05
N THR A 44 -14.85 17.10 5.37
CA THR A 44 -14.47 18.42 4.85
C THR A 44 -15.11 18.60 3.48
N ALA A 45 -15.98 19.60 3.29
CA ALA A 45 -16.66 19.91 2.02
C ALA A 45 -15.70 20.31 0.87
N HIS A 46 -14.39 20.20 1.08
CA HIS A 46 -13.38 20.37 0.06
C HIS A 46 -13.18 19.00 -0.60
N VAL A 47 -13.56 18.87 -1.87
CA VAL A 47 -13.28 17.66 -2.67
C VAL A 47 -11.76 17.55 -2.83
N ILE A 48 -11.11 16.83 -1.92
CA ILE A 48 -9.70 16.47 -2.08
C ILE A 48 -9.68 15.30 -3.04
N ILE A 49 -9.41 15.58 -4.32
CA ILE A 49 -9.11 14.55 -5.32
C ILE A 49 -7.78 13.92 -4.91
N LYS A 50 -7.84 12.93 -4.02
CA LYS A 50 -6.72 12.02 -3.82
C LYS A 50 -6.72 11.08 -5.00
N GLY A 51 -5.65 11.13 -5.79
CA GLY A 51 -5.38 10.09 -6.78
C GLY A 51 -5.53 8.73 -6.10
N SER A 52 -6.26 7.82 -6.74
CA SER A 52 -6.60 6.52 -6.17
C SER A 52 -5.34 5.90 -5.56
N ASP A 53 -5.31 5.77 -4.23
CA ASP A 53 -4.21 5.14 -3.47
C ASP A 53 -4.28 3.61 -3.64
N LYS A 54 -4.62 3.17 -4.86
CA LYS A 54 -4.61 1.77 -5.27
C LYS A 54 -3.15 1.39 -5.43
N ASN A 55 -2.74 0.42 -4.62
CA ASN A 55 -1.52 -0.31 -4.89
C ASN A 55 -1.63 -0.88 -6.30
N ILE A 56 -0.77 -0.41 -7.19
CA ILE A 56 -0.72 -0.91 -8.56
C ILE A 56 -0.10 -2.30 -8.48
N GLU A 57 -0.89 -3.34 -8.71
CA GLU A 57 -0.36 -4.69 -8.77
C GLU A 57 0.21 -4.98 -10.17
N ALA A 58 1.32 -5.72 -10.23
CA ALA A 58 2.00 -6.02 -11.48
C ALA A 58 1.12 -6.83 -12.46
N ASP A 59 0.16 -7.60 -11.93
CA ASP A 59 -0.76 -8.40 -12.76
C ASP A 59 -1.86 -7.55 -13.41
N GLU A 60 -2.30 -6.44 -12.77
CA GLU A 60 -3.21 -5.48 -13.40
C GLU A 60 -2.57 -4.72 -14.57
N LEU A 61 -1.25 -4.52 -14.50
CA LEU A 61 -0.50 -3.82 -15.54
C LEU A 61 -0.10 -4.72 -16.71
N ARG A 62 0.09 -6.01 -16.48
CA ARG A 62 0.50 -6.97 -17.52
C ARG A 62 -0.39 -6.91 -18.79
N PRO A 63 -1.72 -7.05 -18.72
CA PRO A 63 -2.58 -7.02 -19.91
C PRO A 63 -2.67 -5.64 -20.56
N ARG A 64 -2.37 -4.56 -19.82
CA ARG A 64 -2.30 -3.21 -20.39
C ARG A 64 -1.02 -3.04 -21.21
N PHE A 65 0.12 -3.53 -20.74
CA PHE A 65 1.40 -3.32 -21.41
C PHE A 65 1.75 -4.39 -22.45
N TYR A 66 1.28 -5.62 -22.27
CA TYR A 66 1.66 -6.78 -23.08
C TYR A 66 0.42 -7.64 -23.39
N SER A 67 0.43 -8.34 -24.53
CA SER A 67 -0.64 -9.30 -24.86
C SER A 67 -0.67 -10.46 -23.86
N GLU A 68 -1.83 -11.05 -23.62
CA GLU A 68 -2.00 -12.17 -22.66
C GLU A 68 -1.12 -13.37 -22.98
N GLU A 69 -0.72 -13.53 -24.24
CA GLU A 69 0.14 -14.61 -24.74
C GLU A 69 1.64 -14.40 -24.47
N THR A 70 2.04 -13.21 -24.01
CA THR A 70 3.45 -12.90 -23.73
C THR A 70 3.81 -13.25 -22.28
N PHE A 71 4.76 -14.16 -22.08
CA PHE A 71 5.30 -14.43 -20.75
C PHE A 71 6.23 -13.28 -20.33
N VAL A 72 5.76 -12.44 -19.41
CA VAL A 72 6.51 -11.28 -18.88
C VAL A 72 7.02 -11.60 -17.49
N LYS A 73 8.35 -11.61 -17.32
CA LYS A 73 9.01 -11.72 -16.02
C LYS A 73 9.61 -10.36 -15.65
N TRP A 74 9.01 -9.72 -14.66
CA TRP A 74 9.51 -8.44 -14.14
C TRP A 74 10.82 -8.67 -13.36
N ILE A 75 11.87 -7.92 -13.70
CA ILE A 75 13.11 -7.89 -12.91
C ILE A 75 12.89 -7.08 -11.62
N VAL A 76 12.13 -5.99 -11.73
CA VAL A 76 11.53 -5.24 -10.62
C VAL A 76 10.05 -5.07 -10.97
N PRO A 77 9.11 -5.57 -10.14
CA PRO A 77 7.69 -5.43 -10.45
C PRO A 77 7.29 -3.94 -10.40
N PRO A 78 6.39 -3.48 -11.27
CA PRO A 78 5.89 -2.09 -11.26
C PRO A 78 4.95 -1.80 -10.08
N ALA A 79 5.14 -2.51 -8.95
CA ALA A 79 4.31 -2.42 -7.76
C ALA A 79 4.92 -1.44 -6.75
N GLY A 80 4.13 -0.47 -6.32
CA GLY A 80 4.55 0.49 -5.29
C GLY A 80 3.68 1.73 -5.20
N LYS A 81 3.83 2.46 -4.09
CA LYS A 81 3.28 3.80 -3.89
C LYS A 81 4.14 4.77 -4.70
N ARG A 82 3.58 5.39 -5.75
CA ARG A 82 4.35 6.31 -6.60
C ARG A 82 4.53 7.64 -5.86
N ASP A 83 5.58 7.74 -5.05
CA ASP A 83 5.97 8.99 -4.39
C ASP A 83 6.67 9.97 -5.36
N GLU A 84 7.17 9.47 -6.50
CA GLU A 84 7.85 10.28 -7.51
C GLU A 84 7.08 10.33 -8.84
N ALA A 85 6.68 11.54 -9.23
CA ALA A 85 6.01 11.84 -10.50
C ALA A 85 6.98 11.88 -11.70
N LYS A 86 8.10 11.15 -11.63
CA LYS A 86 9.08 11.11 -12.71
C LYS A 86 8.71 10.03 -13.72
N LEU A 87 8.56 10.42 -14.98
CA LEU A 87 8.38 9.48 -16.08
C LEU A 87 9.74 8.89 -16.46
N GLU A 88 9.87 7.58 -16.29
CA GLU A 88 11.00 6.83 -16.83
C GLU A 88 10.71 6.41 -18.27
N ASN A 89 11.77 6.39 -19.10
CA ASN A 89 11.71 6.06 -20.53
C ASN A 89 10.71 6.90 -21.36
N PRO A 90 10.93 8.21 -21.54
CA PRO A 90 10.05 9.08 -22.33
C PRO A 90 9.84 8.60 -23.78
N GLN A 91 10.89 8.09 -24.43
CA GLN A 91 10.80 7.61 -25.81
C GLN A 91 9.82 6.44 -25.96
N GLY A 92 9.87 5.46 -25.05
CA GLY A 92 8.94 4.33 -25.08
C GLY A 92 7.47 4.75 -24.88
N TRP A 93 7.23 5.83 -24.13
CA TRP A 93 5.89 6.42 -24.00
C TRP A 93 5.43 7.08 -25.28
N PHE A 94 6.29 7.81 -25.99
CA PHE A 94 5.94 8.39 -27.29
C PHE A 94 5.58 7.33 -28.34
N ASP A 95 6.40 6.29 -28.47
CA ASP A 95 6.15 5.20 -29.44
C ASP A 95 4.85 4.46 -29.15
N ARG A 96 4.42 4.44 -27.89
CA ARG A 96 3.16 3.83 -27.45
C ARG A 96 1.96 4.76 -27.68
N LEU A 97 2.06 6.03 -27.26
CA LEU A 97 1.01 7.03 -27.43
C LEU A 97 0.72 7.29 -28.91
N GLN A 98 1.72 7.14 -29.79
CA GLN A 98 1.53 7.24 -31.23
C GLN A 98 0.74 6.07 -31.84
N LYS A 99 0.79 4.89 -31.20
CA LYS A 99 0.11 3.67 -31.67
C LYS A 99 -1.29 3.51 -31.08
N ASP A 100 -1.66 4.33 -30.10
CA ASP A 100 -2.92 4.23 -29.37
C ASP A 100 -4.01 5.04 -30.10
N PRO A 101 -5.10 4.40 -30.58
CA PRO A 101 -6.16 5.07 -31.33
C PRO A 101 -6.95 6.09 -30.49
N ASP A 102 -6.89 6.01 -29.16
CA ASP A 102 -7.60 6.92 -28.26
C ASP A 102 -6.81 8.23 -27.99
N VAL A 103 -5.58 8.34 -28.51
CA VAL A 103 -4.71 9.51 -28.30
C VAL A 103 -4.79 10.46 -29.49
N VAL A 104 -5.37 11.65 -29.26
CA VAL A 104 -5.54 12.68 -30.29
C VAL A 104 -4.27 13.51 -30.51
N SER A 105 -3.48 13.75 -29.46
CA SER A 105 -2.20 14.46 -29.53
C SER A 105 -1.39 14.25 -28.24
N TYR A 106 -0.06 14.27 -28.34
CA TYR A 106 0.86 14.24 -27.21
C TYR A 106 2.00 15.25 -27.45
N ALA A 107 2.52 15.85 -26.38
CA ALA A 107 3.62 16.80 -26.43
C ALA A 107 4.73 16.38 -25.46
N PRO A 108 6.01 16.72 -25.75
CA PRO A 108 7.13 16.38 -24.89
C PRO A 108 7.24 17.21 -23.62
#